data_AF-A0A087G1U3-F1
#
_entry.id   AF-A0A087G1U3-F1
#
_cell.length_a   1.000
_cell.length_b   1.000
_cell.length_c   1.000
_cell.angle_alpha   90.00
_cell.angle_beta   90.00
_cell.angle_gamma   90.00
#
_symmetry.space_group_name_H-M   'P 1'
#
loop_
_entity.id
_entity.type
_entity.pdbx_description
1 polymer ?
#
loop_
_entity_poly.entity_id
_entity_poly.type
_entity_poly.pdbx_seq_one_letter_code
_entity_poly.pdbx_strand_id
1 'polypeptide(L)' 'ITNARTAEVVIRHFDGCKADLVVCDGAPDVTGLHDMDEFVQSQLILAGLTIITHILKEGGKFIAKIFRGKDTSLLYCQ' A
#
# COMPACT_ATOMS: atom_id res chain seq x y z
N ILE A 1 -4.58 -3.10 -8.03
CA ILE A 1 -4.71 -1.99 -7.04
C ILE A 1 -4.48 -0.60 -7.63
N THR A 2 -3.79 -0.40 -8.75
CA THR A 2 -3.44 0.94 -9.26
C THR A 2 -4.47 1.58 -10.18
N ASN A 3 -5.59 0.92 -10.46
CA ASN A 3 -6.59 1.42 -11.41
C ASN A 3 -7.58 2.35 -10.70
N ALA A 4 -7.79 3.57 -11.23
CA ALA A 4 -8.74 4.55 -10.71
C ALA A 4 -10.17 4.01 -10.58
N ARG A 5 -10.60 3.16 -11.52
CA ARG A 5 -11.91 2.50 -11.46
C ARG A 5 -12.07 1.63 -10.22
N THR A 6 -10.99 1.01 -9.74
CA THR A 6 -11.02 0.24 -8.50
C THR A 6 -11.30 1.15 -7.30
N ALA A 7 -10.72 2.36 -7.27
CA ALA A 7 -10.96 3.32 -6.19
C ALA A 7 -12.44 3.74 -6.14
N GLU A 8 -13.02 4.08 -7.30
CA GLU A 8 -14.42 4.47 -7.40
C GLU A 8 -15.36 3.36 -6.92
N VAL A 9 -15.10 2.12 -7.33
CA VAL A 9 -15.90 0.97 -6.89
C VAL A 9 -15.80 0.80 -5.38
N VAL A 10 -14.62 0.91 -4.79
CA VAL A 10 -14.43 0.82 -3.34
C VAL A 10 -15.21 1.92 -2.62
N ILE A 11 -15.07 3.19 -3.03
CA ILE A 11 -15.77 4.33 -2.42
C ILE A 11 -17.30 4.16 -2.51
N ARG A 12 -17.82 3.61 -3.62
CA ARG A 12 -19.26 3.31 -3.75
C ARG A 12 -19.78 2.30 -2.72
N HIS A 13 -18.95 1.34 -2.30
CA HIS A 13 -19.34 0.38 -1.26
C HIS A 13 -19.34 1.02 0.14
N PHE A 14 -18.72 2.19 0.30
CA PHE A 14 -18.76 3.00 1.52
C PHE A 14 -19.80 4.13 1.43
N ASP A 15 -20.83 3.98 0.60
CA ASP A 15 -21.88 5.00 0.39
C ASP A 15 -21.33 6.39 -0.01
N GLY A 16 -20.21 6.40 -0.73
CA GLY A 16 -19.51 7.63 -1.13
C GLY A 16 -18.55 8.18 -0.07
N CYS A 17 -18.48 7.57 1.12
CA CYS A 17 -17.52 7.92 2.14
C CYS A 17 -16.14 7.32 1.86
N LYS A 18 -15.10 7.94 2.43
CA LYS A 18 -13.73 7.41 2.43
C LYS A 18 -13.52 6.52 3.65
N ALA A 19 -12.61 5.55 3.53
CA ALA A 19 -12.29 4.59 4.59
C ALA A 19 -11.53 5.22 5.76
N ASP A 20 -11.79 4.75 6.98
CA ASP A 20 -11.04 5.12 8.18
C ASP A 20 -9.68 4.43 8.29
N LEU A 21 -9.62 3.19 7.79
CA LEU A 21 -8.47 2.30 7.87
C LEU A 21 -8.33 1.56 6.53
N VAL A 22 -7.11 1.55 5.99
CA VAL A 22 -6.74 0.68 4.87
C VAL A 22 -5.62 -0.26 5.34
N VAL A 23 -5.77 -1.55 5.05
CA VAL A 23 -4.79 -2.59 5.36
C VAL A 23 -4.30 -3.23 4.07
N CYS A 24 -2.99 -3.28 3.87
CA CYS A 24 -2.34 -3.96 2.75
C CYS A 24 -1.48 -5.13 3.26
N ASP A 25 -1.93 -6.35 2.98
CA ASP A 25 -1.18 -7.59 3.24
C ASP A 25 -0.45 -8.11 1.98
N GLY A 26 -0.30 -7.25 0.96
CA GLY A 26 0.42 -7.59 -0.26
C GLY A 26 1.89 -7.88 0.04
N ALA A 27 2.36 -9.05 -0.36
CA ALA A 27 3.77 -9.43 -0.34
C ALA A 27 4.15 -10.03 -1.70
N PRO A 28 5.32 -9.69 -2.26
CA PRO A 28 5.80 -10.34 -3.48
C PRO A 28 6.18 -11.80 -3.21
N ASP A 29 6.28 -12.58 -4.29
CA ASP A 29 6.89 -13.91 -4.22
C ASP A 29 8.34 -13.78 -3.73
N VAL A 30 8.71 -14.57 -2.73
CA VAL A 30 10.05 -14.54 -2.12
C VAL A 30 11.01 -15.28 -3.04
N THR A 31 11.94 -14.55 -3.64
CA THR A 31 12.96 -15.13 -4.53
C THR A 31 14.16 -15.66 -3.76
N GLY A 32 14.33 -15.24 -2.50
CA GLY A 32 15.50 -15.53 -1.66
C GLY A 32 16.65 -14.54 -1.87
N LEU A 33 16.51 -13.61 -2.81
CA LEU A 33 17.40 -12.46 -2.97
C LEU A 33 16.80 -11.28 -2.18
N HIS A 34 17.16 -11.19 -0.90
CA HIS A 34 16.55 -10.25 0.05
C HIS A 34 16.50 -8.79 -0.42
N ASP A 35 17.57 -8.29 -1.05
CA ASP A 35 17.62 -6.91 -1.53
C ASP A 35 16.58 -6.65 -2.64
N MET A 36 16.39 -7.64 -3.53
CA MET A 36 15.39 -7.57 -4.60
C MET A 36 13.98 -7.70 -4.04
N ASP A 37 13.76 -8.64 -3.11
CA ASP A 37 12.47 -8.85 -2.47
C ASP A 37 12.03 -7.57 -1.69
N GLU A 38 12.97 -6.92 -0.98
CA GLU A 38 12.74 -5.63 -0.28
C GLU A 38 12.42 -4.49 -1.26
N PHE A 39 13.15 -4.39 -2.38
CA PHE A 39 12.88 -3.39 -3.40
C PHE A 39 11.50 -3.58 -4.04
N VAL A 40 11.15 -4.80 -4.43
CA VAL A 40 9.86 -5.11 -5.06
C VAL A 40 8.71 -4.83 -4.09
N GLN A 41 8.84 -5.18 -2.81
CA GLN A 41 7.82 -4.85 -1.82
C GLN A 41 7.68 -3.35 -1.61
N SER A 42 8.79 -2.60 -1.62
CA SER A 42 8.75 -1.13 -1.54
C SER A 42 7.98 -0.52 -2.72
N GLN A 43 8.19 -1.03 -3.94
CA GLN A 43 7.44 -0.60 -5.12
C GLN A 43 5.94 -0.95 -5.02
N LEU A 44 5.60 -2.11 -4.45
CA LEU A 44 4.22 -2.50 -4.21
C LEU A 44 3.52 -1.54 -3.24
N ILE A 45 4.19 -1.15 -2.17
CA ILE A 45 3.67 -0.19 -1.18
C ILE A 45 3.49 1.18 -1.81
N LEU A 46 4.46 1.67 -2.57
CA LEU A 46 4.38 2.96 -3.27
C LEU A 46 3.21 2.99 -4.27
N ALA A 47 3.03 1.91 -5.04
CA ALA A 47 1.89 1.75 -5.93
C ALA A 47 0.55 1.70 -5.17
N GLY A 48 0.54 1.07 -4.00
CA GLY A 48 -0.62 1.07 -3.09
C GLY A 48 -0.95 2.46 -2.55
N LEU A 49 0.05 3.22 -2.09
CA LEU A 49 -0.12 4.58 -1.57
C LEU A 49 -0.84 5.48 -2.57
N THR A 50 -0.54 5.33 -3.86
CA THR A 50 -1.19 6.08 -4.95
C THR A 50 -2.72 5.94 -4.93
N ILE A 51 -3.27 4.75 -4.68
CA ILE A 51 -4.72 4.57 -4.61
C ILE A 51 -5.28 4.92 -3.21
N ILE A 52 -4.49 4.69 -2.17
CA ILE A 52 -4.88 4.95 -0.76
C ILE A 52 -5.20 6.42 -0.54
N THR A 53 -4.44 7.35 -1.13
CA THR A 53 -4.72 8.79 -1.02
C THR A 53 -6.12 9.18 -1.51
N HIS A 54 -6.69 8.40 -2.43
CA HIS A 54 -8.03 8.65 -2.98
C HIS A 54 -9.13 8.05 -2.10
N ILE A 55 -8.88 6.89 -1.48
CA ILE A 55 -9.90 6.14 -0.73
C ILE A 55 -9.84 6.32 0.79
N LEU A 56 -8.71 6.78 1.34
CA LEU A 56 -8.53 7.00 2.77
C LEU A 56 -8.97 8.42 3.15
N LYS A 57 -9.73 8.52 4.23
CA LYS A 57 -10.15 9.82 4.77
C LYS A 57 -8.97 10.58 5.37
N GLU A 58 -9.10 11.90 5.48
CA GLU A 58 -8.13 12.69 6.24
C GLU A 58 -8.06 12.22 7.70
N GLY A 59 -6.84 12.06 8.22
CA GLY A 59 -6.59 11.50 9.56
C GLY A 59 -6.80 9.98 9.68
N GLY A 60 -7.21 9.29 8.61
CA GLY A 60 -7.29 7.84 8.55
C GLY A 60 -5.92 7.16 8.68
N LYS A 61 -5.93 5.85 8.90
CA LYS A 61 -4.70 5.06 9.09
C LYS A 61 -4.47 4.12 7.91
N PHE A 62 -3.22 4.00 7.51
CA PHE A 62 -2.78 2.99 6.58
C PHE A 62 -1.81 2.04 7.28
N ILE A 63 -2.04 0.74 7.13
CA ILE A 63 -1.19 -0.32 7.67
C ILE A 63 -0.77 -1.21 6.51
N ALA A 64 0.54 -1.41 6.34
CA ALA A 64 1.09 -2.29 5.32
C ALA A 64 2.01 -3.32 5.94
N LYS A 65 2.00 -4.54 5.39
CA LYS A 65 3.06 -5.51 5.60
C LYS A 65 4.32 -5.06 4.87
N ILE A 66 5.46 -5.14 5.56
CA ILE A 66 6.77 -4.77 5.03
C ILE A 66 7.76 -5.93 5.21
N PHE A 67 8.72 -6.08 4.31
CA PHE A 67 9.92 -6.85 4.58
C PHE A 67 10.88 -5.95 5.34
N ARG A 68 11.39 -6.43 6.48
CA ARG A 68 12.37 -5.68 7.25
C ARG A 68 13.76 -6.20 6.90
N GLY A 69 14.36 -5.59 5.89
CA GLY A 69 15.74 -5.85 5.47
C GLY A 69 16.73 -4.83 6.02
N LYS A 70 17.87 -4.70 5.33
CA LYS A 70 18.96 -3.80 5.76
C LYS A 70 18.62 -2.33 5.50
N ASP A 71 17.81 -2.07 4.48
CA ASP A 71 17.55 -0.73 3.95
C ASP A 71 16.12 -0.22 4.23
N THR A 72 15.47 -0.77 5.26
CA THR A 72 14.09 -0.40 5.63
C THR A 72 13.94 1.10 5.96
N SER A 73 15.04 1.79 6.30
CA SER A 73 15.09 3.25 6.43
C SER A 73 14.60 3.99 5.19
N LEU A 74 14.86 3.48 3.99
CA LEU A 74 14.43 4.11 2.74
C LEU A 74 12.92 4.05 2.57
N LEU A 75 12.27 2.97 3.03
CA LEU A 75 10.81 2.83 3.02
C LEU A 75 10.14 3.87 3.94
N TYR A 76 10.75 4.17 5.10
CA TYR A 76 10.19 5.17 6.02
C TYR A 76 10.28 6.62 5.48
N CYS A 77 11.12 6.86 4.47
CA CYS A 77 11.25 8.16 3.82
C CYS A 77 10.29 8.37 2.63
N GLN A 78 9.49 7.35 2.28
CA GLN A 78 8.51 7.42 1.19
C GLN A 78 7.24 8.19 1.56
#